data_AF-A0A1F4AXP8-F1
#
_entry.id   AF-A0A1F4AXP8-F1
#
_cell.length_a   1.000
_cell.length_b   1.000
_cell.length_c   1.000
_cell.angle_alpha   90.00
_cell.angle_beta   90.00
_cell.angle_gamma   90.00
#
_symmetry.space_group_name_H-M   'P 1'
#
loop_
_entity.id
_entity.type
_entity.pdbx_description
1 polymer ?
#
loop_
_entity_poly.entity_id
_entity_poly.type
_entity_poly.pdbx_seq_one_letter_code
_entity_poly.pdbx_strand_id
1 'polypeptide(L)' 'MLRDDRDFERHVDYIHFNPVKHGHAGRAADWPHSSIHRYIRTGLLLPDWAGDAEIDACAGEWE' A
#
# COMPACT_ATOMS: atom_id res chain seq x y z
N MET A 1 0.29 -18.71 -0.65
CA MET A 1 0.58 -19.61 0.49
C MET A 1 1.59 -18.87 1.32
N LEU A 2 1.21 -18.36 2.49
CA LEU A 2 2.08 -17.61 3.36
C LEU A 2 3.13 -18.53 3.97
N ARG A 3 4.40 -18.35 3.61
CA ARG A 3 5.49 -19.28 3.95
C ARG A 3 6.40 -18.80 5.08
N ASP A 4 6.46 -17.49 5.31
CA ASP A 4 7.28 -16.86 6.33
C ASP A 4 6.72 -15.46 6.66
N ASP A 5 7.25 -14.85 7.72
CA ASP A 5 6.82 -13.51 8.18
C ASP A 5 7.03 -12.43 7.11
N ARG A 6 8.01 -12.62 6.22
CA ARG A 6 8.31 -11.68 5.13
C ARG A 6 7.32 -11.77 3.98
N ASP A 7 6.80 -12.96 3.70
CA ASP A 7 5.70 -13.19 2.77
C ASP A 7 4.38 -12.66 3.34
N PHE A 8 4.21 -12.67 4.67
CA PHE A 8 3.10 -12.02 5.37
C PHE A 8 3.15 -10.51 5.24
N GLU A 9 4.29 -9.89 5.51
CA GLU A 9 4.49 -8.44 5.28
C GLU A 9 4.14 -8.07 3.82
N ARG A 10 4.69 -8.80 2.84
CA ARG A 10 4.38 -8.56 1.41
C ARG A 10 2.91 -8.73 1.06
N HIS A 11 2.21 -9.70 1.64
CA HIS A 11 0.79 -9.89 1.41
C HIS A 11 -0.04 -8.76 2.04
N VAL A 12 0.29 -8.35 3.26
CA VAL A 12 -0.35 -7.22 3.94
C VAL A 12 -0.16 -5.95 3.11
N ASP A 13 1.07 -5.73 2.63
CA ASP A 13 1.41 -4.60 1.79
C ASP A 13 0.59 -4.60 0.49
N TYR A 14 0.52 -5.74 -0.19
CA TYR A 14 -0.21 -5.88 -1.44
C TYR A 14 -1.71 -5.61 -1.27
N ILE A 15 -2.33 -6.16 -0.21
CA ILE A 15 -3.76 -5.97 0.07
C ILE A 15 -4.10 -4.50 0.33
N HIS A 16 -3.23 -3.80 1.07
CA HIS A 16 -3.44 -2.39 1.39
C HIS A 16 -3.10 -1.45 0.23
N PHE A 17 -2.19 -1.84 -0.66
CA PHE A 17 -1.84 -1.09 -1.87
C PHE A 17 -2.80 -1.30 -3.05
N ASN A 18 -3.55 -2.42 -3.07
CA ASN A 18 -4.45 -2.76 -4.17
C ASN A 18 -5.46 -1.65 -4.55
N PRO A 19 -6.11 -0.95 -3.60
CA PRO A 19 -7.02 0.16 -3.92
C PRO A 19 -6.33 1.32 -4.64
N VAL A 20 -5.07 1.62 -4.29
CA VAL A 20 -4.27 2.67 -4.94
C VAL A 20 -3.88 2.25 -6.34
N LYS A 21 -3.37 1.02 -6.48
CA LYS A 21 -3.01 0.44 -7.78
C LYS A 21 -4.17 0.44 -8.79
N HIS A 22 -5.39 0.20 -8.32
CA HIS A 22 -6.59 0.18 -9.16
C HIS A 22 -7.29 1.55 -9.27
N GLY A 23 -6.73 2.62 -8.69
CA GLY A 23 -7.31 3.96 -8.75
C GLY A 23 -8.60 4.14 -7.95
N HIS A 24 -8.90 3.23 -7.01
CA HIS A 24 -10.04 3.35 -6.11
C HIS A 24 -9.81 4.36 -4.98
N ALA A 25 -8.55 4.67 -4.66
CA ALA A 25 -8.17 5.68 -3.68
C ALA A 25 -6.84 6.35 -4.08
N GLY A 26 -6.68 7.63 -3.74
CA GLY A 26 -5.42 8.35 -3.95
C GLY A 26 -4.31 7.91 -2.99
N ARG A 27 -4.69 7.42 -1.80
CA ARG A 27 -3.80 6.86 -0.79
C ARG A 27 -4.45 5.62 -0.18
N ALA A 28 -3.65 4.66 0.26
CA ALA A 28 -4.18 3.46 0.91
C ALA A 28 -4.94 3.78 2.19
N ALA A 29 -4.52 4.82 2.91
CA ALA A 29 -5.18 5.32 4.11
C ALA A 29 -6.57 5.95 3.83
N ASP A 30 -6.84 6.36 2.59
CA ASP A 30 -8.14 6.93 2.21
C ASP A 30 -9.18 5.85 1.90
N TRP A 31 -8.79 4.56 1.88
CA TRP A 31 -9.69 3.45 1.58
C TRP A 31 -10.46 2.99 2.84
N PRO A 32 -11.75 3.33 3.02
CA PRO A 32 -12.50 3.10 4.26
C PRO A 32 -12.68 1.61 4.59
N HIS A 33 -12.64 0.74 3.58
CA HIS A 33 -12.85 -0.71 3.73
C HIS A 33 -11.53 -1.47 3.96
N SER A 34 -10.47 -0.79 4.39
CA SER A 34 -9.15 -1.38 4.68
C SER A 34 -8.89 -1.54 6.17
N SER A 35 -8.25 -2.64 6.55
CA SER A 35 -7.70 -2.83 7.91
C SER A 35 -6.50 -1.90 8.21
N ILE A 36 -5.99 -1.16 7.20
CA ILE A 36 -4.82 -0.27 7.31
C ILE A 36 -4.96 0.76 8.44
N HIS A 37 -6.17 1.27 8.70
CA HIS A 37 -6.45 2.24 9.76
C HIS A 37 -6.08 1.72 11.14
N ARG A 38 -6.26 0.41 11.37
CA ARG A 38 -5.87 -0.21 12.64
C ARG A 38 -4.35 -0.20 12.77
N TYR A 39 -3.62 -0.56 11.71
CA TYR A 39 -2.16 -0.57 11.70
C TYR A 39 -1.56 0.83 11.87
N ILE A 40 -2.16 1.85 11.23
CA ILE A 40 -1.77 3.25 11.42
C ILE A 40 -2.00 3.69 12.87
N ARG A 41 -3.18 3.37 13.44
CA ARG A 41 -3.50 3.73 14.83
C ARG A 41 -2.59 3.05 15.86
N THR A 42 -2.10 1.84 15.57
CA THR A 42 -1.16 1.12 16.43
C THR A 42 0.30 1.51 16.18
N GLY A 43 0.58 2.41 15.23
CA GLY A 43 1.94 2.81 14.85
C GLY A 43 2.74 1.73 14.12
N LEU A 44 2.07 0.70 13.59
CA LEU A 44 2.70 -0.37 12.82
C LEU A 44 2.96 0.04 11.36
N LEU A 45 2.12 0.91 10.81
CA LEU A 45 2.27 1.49 9.48
C LEU A 45 2.18 3.02 9.59
N LEU A 46 2.92 3.71 8.73
CA LEU A 46 2.83 5.16 8.66
C LEU A 46 1.54 5.56 7.90
N PRO A 47 0.93 6.73 8.20
CA PRO A 47 -0.27 7.19 7.50
C PRO A 47 -0.06 7.42 5.99
N ASP A 48 1.17 7.73 5.59
CA ASP A 48 1.65 7.98 4.23
C ASP A 48 2.26 6.74 3.57
N TRP A 49 2.28 5.59 4.26
CA TRP A 49 2.94 4.34 3.83
C TRP A 49 2.58 3.88 2.41
N ALA A 50 1.37 4.21 1.94
CA ALA A 50 0.97 4.00 0.55
C ALA A 50 0.21 5.22 0.00
N GLY A 51 0.77 6.40 0.23
CA GLY A 51 0.19 7.66 -0.17
C GLY A 51 1.26 8.74 -0.28
N ASP A 52 2.10 8.59 -1.27
CA ASP A 52 2.75 9.57 -2.15
C ASP A 52 3.80 8.72 -2.87
N ALA A 53 3.30 7.89 -3.80
CA ALA A 53 4.17 7.62 -4.93
C ALA A 53 4.27 8.98 -5.59
N GLU A 54 5.37 9.70 -5.34
CA GLU A 54 5.96 10.47 -6.42
C GLU A 54 5.97 9.48 -7.59
N ILE A 55 4.97 9.59 -8.46
CA ILE A 55 5.10 9.18 -9.83
C ILE A 55 6.17 10.13 -10.33
N ASP A 56 7.42 9.84 -9.97
CA ASP A 56 8.56 10.41 -10.63
C ASP A 56 8.36 9.93 -12.05
N ALA A 57 7.89 10.87 -12.87
CA ALA A 57 7.63 10.72 -14.27
C ALA A 57 8.96 10.59 -15.01
N CYS A 58 9.85 9.73 -14.53
CA CYS A 58 10.88 9.12 -15.33
C CYS A 58 10.19 7.98 -16.09
N ALA A 59 9.44 8.38 -17.12
CA ALA A 59 9.11 7.55 -18.25
C ALA A 59 10.42 7.08 -18.91
N GLY A 60 11.11 6.16 -18.25
CA GLY A 60 12.19 5.36 -18.79
C GLY A 60 11.59 4.16 -19.48
N GLU A 61 11.17 4.36 -20.73
CA GLU A 61 11.39 3.45 -21.85
C GLU A 61 11.22 1.95 -21.53
N TRP A 62 10.01 1.43 -21.78
CA TRP A 62 9.84 0.00 -22.02
C TRP A 62 10.06 -0.25 -23.52
N GLU A 63 11.30 -0.62 -23.90
CA GLU A 63 11.56 -1.45 -25.08
C GLU A 63 11.47 -2.93 -24.70
#